data_AF-A0A087MEB9-F1
#
_entry.id   AF-A0A087MEB9-F1
#
_cell.length_a   1.000
_cell.length_b   1.000
_cell.length_c   1.000
_cell.angle_alpha   90.00
_cell.angle_beta   90.00
_cell.angle_gamma   90.00
#
_symmetry.space_group_name_H-M   'P 1'
#
loop_
_entity.id
_entity.type
_entity.pdbx_description
1 polymer ?
#
loop_
_entity_poly.entity_id
_entity_poly.type
_entity_poly.pdbx_seq_one_letter_code
_entity_poly.pdbx_strand_id
1 'polypeptide(L)'
;MIQGLEYSDFEKALTTLGVVAKTDKKTLHKLYLALSKEFHPDAPNGDTAKFQEINDAYQLVKVYMENYRFDFDEAEFKKQYPFSKSDWLCGR
;
A
#
# COMPACT_ATOMS: atom_id res chain seq x y z
N MET A 1 -5.33 -3.92 -16.12
CA MET A 1 -3.94 -4.43 -16.24
C MET A 1 -3.04 -3.38 -15.61
N ILE A 2 -2.52 -3.60 -14.41
CA ILE A 2 -1.53 -2.69 -13.80
C ILE A 2 -0.18 -3.09 -14.38
N GLN A 3 0.21 -2.42 -15.46
CA GLN A 3 1.52 -2.57 -16.08
C GLN A 3 2.53 -1.78 -15.24
N GLY A 4 3.56 -2.45 -14.71
CA GLY A 4 4.86 -1.81 -14.43
C GLY A 4 5.09 -1.13 -13.09
N LEU A 5 4.55 -1.64 -11.97
CA LEU A 5 5.13 -1.28 -10.66
C LEU A 5 6.29 -2.23 -10.38
N GLU A 6 7.51 -1.80 -10.73
CA GLU A 6 8.72 -2.52 -10.34
C GLU A 6 8.88 -2.43 -8.81
N TYR A 7 9.24 -3.56 -8.20
CA TYR A 7 9.45 -3.66 -6.75
C TYR A 7 10.45 -2.60 -6.23
N SER A 8 11.44 -2.25 -7.05
CA SER A 8 12.43 -1.21 -6.75
C SER A 8 11.82 0.18 -6.52
N ASP A 9 10.76 0.54 -7.24
CA ASP A 9 10.11 1.84 -7.11
C ASP A 9 9.26 1.90 -5.84
N PHE A 10 8.62 0.76 -5.52
CA PHE A 10 7.90 0.57 -4.27
C PHE A 10 8.83 0.64 -3.05
N GLU A 11 10.01 0.01 -3.11
CA GLU A 11 11.00 0.04 -2.02
C GLU A 11 11.56 1.44 -1.79
N LYS A 12 11.79 2.20 -2.87
CA LYS A 12 12.15 3.63 -2.77
C LYS A 12 11.04 4.44 -2.11
N ALA A 13 9.79 4.28 -2.54
CA ALA A 13 8.67 4.98 -1.94
C ALA A 13 8.52 4.68 -0.43
N LEU A 14 8.71 3.43 -0.02
CA LEU A 14 8.71 3.05 1.40
C LEU A 14 9.86 3.68 2.18
N THR A 15 11.05 3.72 1.58
CA THR A 15 12.24 4.35 2.17
C THR A 15 12.06 5.86 2.31
N THR A 16 11.55 6.53 1.29
CA THR A 16 11.26 7.98 1.29
C THR A 16 10.22 8.35 2.33
N LEU A 17 9.21 7.49 2.55
CA LEU A 17 8.19 7.70 3.59
C LEU A 17 8.64 7.24 4.99
N GLY A 18 9.79 6.57 5.12
CA GLY A 18 10.29 6.03 6.39
C GLY A 18 9.43 4.90 6.95
N VAL A 19 8.75 4.14 6.08
CA VAL A 19 7.76 3.14 6.47
C VAL A 19 8.39 1.76 6.63
N VAL A 20 8.43 1.25 7.86
CA VAL A 20 8.90 -0.12 8.15
C VAL A 20 7.75 -1.10 7.92
N ALA A 21 7.75 -1.78 6.77
CA ALA A 21 7.03 -3.00 6.32
C ALA A 21 5.56 -3.27 6.75
N LYS A 22 5.16 -3.04 8.01
CA LYS A 22 3.78 -3.15 8.52
C LYS A 22 3.28 -1.78 8.95
N THR A 23 2.63 -1.07 8.04
CA THR A 23 2.08 0.26 8.31
C THR A 23 0.62 0.33 7.90
N ASP A 24 -0.20 0.89 8.78
CA ASP A 24 -1.62 1.13 8.55
C ASP A 24 -1.83 2.37 7.66
N LYS A 25 -2.92 2.41 6.89
CA LYS A 25 -3.28 3.56 6.04
C LYS A 25 -3.28 4.88 6.82
N LYS A 26 -3.70 4.85 8.09
CA LYS A 26 -3.69 6.03 8.98
C LYS A 26 -2.28 6.48 9.34
N THR A 27 -1.38 5.53 9.58
CA THR A 27 0.02 5.82 9.93
C THR A 27 0.75 6.40 8.72
N LEU A 28 0.53 5.83 7.53
CA LEU A 28 1.05 6.35 6.26
C LEU A 28 0.62 7.81 6.02
N HIS A 29 -0.68 8.11 6.21
CA HIS A 29 -1.20 9.47 6.08
C HIS A 29 -0.60 10.45 7.10
N LYS A 30 -0.36 10.02 8.34
CA LYS A 30 0.30 10.84 9.36
C LYS A 30 1.75 11.16 9.02
N LEU A 31 2.50 10.17 8.51
CA LEU A 31 3.89 10.36 8.08
C LEU A 31 3.97 11.36 6.91
N TYR A 32 3.11 11.18 5.91
CA TYR A 32 2.98 12.14 4.81
C TYR A 32 2.70 13.57 5.31
N LEU A 33 1.72 13.75 6.20
CA LEU A 33 1.42 15.06 6.79
C LEU A 33 2.59 15.67 7.56
N ALA A 34 3.39 14.87 8.26
CA ALA A 34 4.56 15.33 8.97
C ALA A 34 5.65 15.81 8.00
N LEU A 35 5.96 14.99 7.00
CA LEU A 35 6.93 15.31 5.94
C LEU A 35 6.49 16.52 5.10
N SER A 36 5.21 16.61 4.74
CA SER A 36 4.66 17.74 3.99
C SER A 36 4.77 19.07 4.72
N LYS A 37 4.69 19.07 6.06
CA LYS A 37 4.88 20.28 6.86
C LYS A 37 6.35 20.68 6.96
N GLU A 38 7.24 19.70 6.98
CA GLU A 38 8.69 19.91 7.08
C GLU A 38 9.28 20.43 5.76
N PHE A 39 8.85 19.87 4.62
CA PHE A 39 9.33 20.23 3.28
C PHE A 39 8.43 21.22 2.54
N HIS A 40 7.50 21.87 3.22
CA HIS A 40 6.60 22.84 2.60
C HIS A 40 7.40 23.99 1.96
N PRO A 41 7.07 24.46 0.74
CA PRO A 41 7.83 25.52 0.05
C PRO A 41 7.85 26.87 0.79
N ASP A 42 6.94 27.06 1.76
CA ASP A 42 6.87 28.24 2.64
C ASP A 42 7.73 28.08 3.91
N ALA A 43 8.26 26.89 4.16
CA ALA A 43 9.17 26.63 5.27
C ALA A 43 10.60 27.04 4.91
N PRO A 44 11.44 27.43 5.89
CA PRO A 44 12.82 27.85 5.66
C PRO A 44 13.72 26.77 5.04
N ASN A 45 13.30 25.51 5.07
CA ASN A 45 13.97 24.36 4.45
C ASN A 45 13.10 23.71 3.35
N GLY A 46 12.17 24.49 2.80
CA GLY A 46 11.20 24.06 1.79
C GLY A 46 11.87 23.70 0.47
N ASP A 47 11.59 22.49 0.00
CA ASP A 47 12.18 21.93 -1.21
C ASP A 47 11.05 21.36 -2.08
N THR A 48 10.63 22.10 -3.11
CA THR A 48 9.52 21.69 -3.99
C THR A 48 9.77 20.32 -4.64
N ALA A 49 11.03 20.03 -4.99
CA ALA A 49 11.42 18.76 -5.59
C ALA A 49 11.22 17.58 -4.62
N LYS A 50 11.67 17.72 -3.37
CA LYS A 50 11.47 16.69 -2.34
C LYS A 50 9.99 16.52 -2.00
N PHE A 51 9.25 17.62 -1.95
CA PHE A 51 7.81 17.57 -1.69
C PHE A 51 7.06 16.78 -2.78
N GLN A 52 7.41 16.99 -4.06
CA GLN A 52 6.86 16.21 -5.17
C GLN A 52 7.22 14.72 -5.06
N GLU A 53 8.46 14.39 -4.73
CA GLU A 53 8.90 13.00 -4.56
C GLU A 53 8.13 12.28 -3.42
N ILE A 54 7.94 12.96 -2.29
CA ILE A 54 7.16 12.44 -1.15
C ILE A 54 5.69 12.25 -1.54
N ASN A 55 5.12 13.18 -2.31
CA ASN A 55 3.74 13.08 -2.76
C ASN A 55 3.52 11.94 -3.76
N ASP A 56 4.46 11.74 -4.69
CA ASP A 56 4.41 10.64 -5.66
C ASP A 56 4.50 9.27 -4.94
N ALA A 57 5.48 9.14 -4.03
CA ALA A 57 5.63 7.97 -3.18
C ALA A 57 4.34 7.66 -2.37
N TYR A 58 3.72 8.69 -1.80
CA TYR A 58 2.46 8.55 -1.05
C TYR A 58 1.32 8.02 -1.94
N GLN A 59 1.15 8.59 -3.14
CA GLN A 59 0.12 8.16 -4.08
C GLN A 59 0.33 6.71 -4.51
N LEU A 60 1.57 6.33 -4.83
CA LEU A 60 1.92 4.98 -5.26
C LEU A 60 1.56 3.95 -4.19
N VAL A 61 1.99 4.17 -2.94
CA VAL A 61 1.69 3.24 -1.84
C VAL A 61 0.19 3.23 -1.50
N LYS A 62 -0.49 4.38 -1.58
CA LYS A 62 -1.94 4.46 -1.37
C LYS A 62 -2.71 3.66 -2.43
N VAL A 63 -2.34 3.81 -3.70
CA VAL A 63 -2.95 3.07 -4.81
C VAL A 63 -2.67 1.57 -4.66
N TYR A 64 -1.46 1.18 -4.25
CA TYR A 64 -1.15 -0.21 -3.93
C TYR A 64 -2.08 -0.76 -2.83
N MET A 65 -2.22 -0.04 -1.71
CA MET A 65 -3.11 -0.44 -0.61
C MET A 65 -4.59 -0.49 -1.01
N GLU A 66 -5.06 0.44 -1.85
CA GLU A 66 -6.46 0.50 -2.31
C GLU A 66 -6.78 -0.58 -3.35
N ASN A 67 -5.79 -0.96 -4.18
CA ASN A 67 -5.91 -2.11 -5.09
C ASN A 67 -5.71 -3.45 -4.37
N TYR A 68 -5.12 -3.46 -3.17
CA TYR A 68 -5.05 -4.63 -2.32
C TYR A 68 -6.41 -4.89 -1.65
N ARG A 69 -7.42 -5.20 -2.47
CA ARG A 69 -8.75 -5.57 -2.02
C ARG A 69 -8.75 -7.06 -1.72
N PHE A 70 -8.94 -7.43 -0.46
CA PHE A 70 -9.34 -8.80 -0.14
C PHE A 70 -10.79 -8.97 -0.62
N ASP A 71 -10.98 -9.61 -1.77
CA ASP A 71 -12.29 -10.08 -2.19
C ASP A 71 -12.67 -11.28 -1.30
N PHE A 72 -13.45 -11.01 -0.26
CA PHE A 72 -14.13 -12.04 0.55
C PHE A 72 -15.44 -12.49 -0.10
N ASP A 73 -15.52 -12.47 -1.44
CA ASP A 73 -16.66 -12.99 -2.16
C ASP A 73 -16.64 -14.53 -2.07
N GLU A 74 -17.71 -15.11 -1.52
CA GLU A 74 -17.82 -16.54 -1.25
C GLU A 74 -17.68 -17.38 -2.55
N ALA A 75 -17.99 -16.81 -3.72
CA ALA A 75 -17.86 -17.49 -5.00
C ALA A 75 -16.40 -17.57 -5.49
N GLU A 76 -15.60 -16.51 -5.28
CA GLU A 76 -14.16 -16.53 -5.61
C GLU A 76 -13.36 -17.36 -4.60
N PHE A 77 -13.76 -17.36 -3.33
CA PHE A 77 -13.17 -18.22 -2.30
C PHE A 77 -13.36 -19.71 -2.62
N LYS A 78 -14.58 -20.11 -3.03
CA LYS A 78 -14.88 -21.49 -3.45
C LYS A 78 -14.18 -21.91 -4.74
N LYS A 79 -13.90 -20.97 -5.67
CA LYS A 79 -13.07 -21.24 -6.86
C LYS A 79 -11.60 -21.48 -6.52
N GLN A 80 -11.04 -20.70 -5.60
CA GLN A 80 -9.63 -20.82 -5.21
C GLN A 80 -9.35 -22.04 -4.32
N TYR A 81 -10.35 -22.47 -3.53
CA TYR A 81 -10.26 -23.67 -2.69
C TYR A 81 -11.42 -24.64 -2.97
N PRO A 82 -11.39 -25.37 -4.11
CA PRO A 82 -12.45 -26.31 -4.46
C PRO A 82 -12.60 -27.48 -3.48
N PHE A 83 -11.67 -27.68 -2.54
CA PHE A 83 -11.66 -28.80 -1.60
C PHE A 83 -11.75 -28.41 -0.11
N SER A 84 -12.20 -27.19 0.23
CA SER A 84 -12.40 -26.84 1.63
C SER A 84 -13.74 -27.37 2.19
N LYS A 85 -13.67 -28.64 2.61
CA LYS A 85 -14.30 -29.22 3.82
C LYS A 85 -15.79 -29.61 3.78
N SER A 86 -16.13 -30.68 3.06
CA SER A 86 -17.28 -31.55 3.39
C SER A 86 -17.13 -33.04 3.10
N ASP A 87 -16.09 -33.53 2.41
CA ASP A 87 -16.04 -34.95 2.00
C ASP A 87 -15.47 -35.91 3.05
N TRP A 88 -14.59 -35.42 3.93
CA TRP A 88 -13.92 -36.24 4.96
C TRP A 88 -14.81 -36.77 6.11
N LEU A 89 -16.10 -36.41 6.15
CA LEU A 89 -17.05 -36.86 7.18
C LEU A 89 -18.16 -37.79 6.66
N CYS A 90 -18.18 -38.14 5.36
CA CYS A 90 -19.21 -39.02 4.79
C CYS A 90 -18.79 -40.52 4.72
N GLY A 91 -17.72 -40.89 5.42
CA GLY A 91 -17.24 -42.26 5.51
C GLY A 91 -17.54 -42.90 6.88
N ARG A 92 -18.81 -43.12 7.21
CA ARG A 92 -19.23 -44.18 8.16
C ARG A 92 -20.70 -44.54 8.01
#